data_AF-A0A1F2RAS6-F1
#
_entry.id   AF-A0A1F2RAS6-F1
#
_cell.length_a   1.000
_cell.length_b   1.000
_cell.length_c   1.000
_cell.angle_alpha   90.00
_cell.angle_beta   90.00
_cell.angle_gamma   90.00
#
_symmetry.space_group_name_H-M   'P 1'
#
loop_
_entity.id
_entity.type
_entity.pdbx_description
1 polymer ?
#
loop_
_entity_poly.entity_id
_entity_poly.type
_entity_poly.pdbx_seq_one_letter_code
_entity_poly.pdbx_strand_id
1 'polypeptide(L)'
;MKATLYPIYWLADTITYDVPFNRGVLPFQIIDEVAIEDVSPMFNDGTFAWVTNEYLSTNDLKDLRAVRYALVHRYETDGVHDGEADDVSEKLVKNLVACLRLIRPMRQRALLMRGDMNADGTINVRHFVHPINLLEVPEVQKLFMLRDCDAEMLREVSPEFLRGMNGEFWKFRMAVEFHEAGHFQDLYWKARYLLWCSALESIYTSNDSEHRGSPVAKERIKWFLGDNTSIYETGDIPSFMQQKIITISQIIDDVYRVRNFIAHGDRIPDEYFQRTLHSGLNGGLNVLQVLLEGVSFIVRKSLLRIIQDELLNHFANPEAAEIYFADADLTLSRIRARLRQPEVDAE
;
A
#
# COMPACT_ATOMS: atom_id res chain seq x y z
N MET A 1 8.61 -25.72 -15.82
CA MET A 1 8.07 -24.94 -14.68
C MET A 1 8.84 -23.64 -14.57
N LYS A 2 8.11 -22.54 -14.39
CA LYS A 2 8.65 -21.20 -14.21
C LYS A 2 8.27 -20.66 -12.84
N ALA A 3 8.93 -19.60 -12.42
CA ALA A 3 8.56 -18.84 -11.23
C ALA A 3 8.63 -17.34 -11.49
N THR A 4 7.63 -16.63 -10.99
CA THR A 4 7.68 -15.17 -10.78
C THR A 4 7.71 -14.92 -9.29
N LEU A 5 8.63 -14.07 -8.84
CA LEU A 5 8.84 -13.82 -7.43
C LEU A 5 8.97 -12.33 -7.13
N TYR A 6 8.36 -11.92 -6.03
CA TYR A 6 8.40 -10.55 -5.53
C TYR A 6 8.97 -10.54 -4.11
N PRO A 7 10.16 -9.97 -3.90
CA PRO A 7 10.82 -9.94 -2.61
C PRO A 7 9.97 -9.30 -1.51
N ILE A 8 9.93 -9.96 -0.37
CA ILE A 8 9.44 -9.42 0.90
C ILE A 8 10.65 -8.93 1.67
N TYR A 9 10.59 -7.69 2.17
CA TYR A 9 11.73 -7.04 2.82
C TYR A 9 12.29 -7.88 3.95
N TRP A 10 11.42 -8.27 4.89
CA TRP A 10 11.76 -9.10 6.03
C TRP A 10 10.50 -9.68 6.69
N LEU A 11 10.68 -10.77 7.43
CA LEU A 11 9.66 -11.37 8.30
C LEU A 11 9.91 -10.98 9.75
N ALA A 12 8.87 -10.55 10.46
CA ALA A 12 8.98 -10.09 11.84
C ALA A 12 9.56 -11.19 12.77
N ASP A 13 10.50 -10.83 13.63
CA ASP A 13 11.09 -11.71 14.63
C ASP A 13 10.55 -11.44 16.04
N THR A 14 10.78 -12.39 16.94
CA THR A 14 10.35 -12.33 18.35
C THR A 14 11.18 -11.37 19.20
N ILE A 15 12.28 -10.83 18.66
CA ILE A 15 13.19 -9.94 19.40
C ILE A 15 12.71 -8.49 19.27
N THR A 16 12.23 -8.13 18.08
CA THR A 16 11.92 -6.75 17.71
C THR A 16 10.42 -6.45 17.78
N TYR A 17 9.56 -7.48 17.70
CA TYR A 17 8.11 -7.31 17.60
C TYR A 17 7.33 -8.16 18.59
N ASP A 18 6.26 -7.57 19.12
CA ASP A 18 5.28 -8.25 19.96
C ASP A 18 4.45 -9.30 19.18
N VAL A 19 4.40 -9.17 17.85
CA VAL A 19 3.68 -10.07 16.94
C VAL A 19 4.65 -10.57 15.86
N PRO A 20 5.29 -11.74 16.02
CA PRO A 20 6.29 -12.26 15.09
C PRO A 20 5.64 -12.94 13.86
N PHE A 21 6.50 -13.42 12.95
CA PHE A 21 6.12 -14.36 11.89
C PHE A 21 6.69 -15.76 12.20
N ASN A 22 5.85 -16.79 12.25
CA ASN A 22 6.27 -18.17 12.46
C ASN A 22 6.86 -18.78 11.19
N ARG A 23 8.18 -18.73 11.03
CA ARG A 23 8.86 -19.27 9.82
C ARG A 23 8.64 -20.78 9.59
N GLY A 24 8.19 -21.54 10.59
CA GLY A 24 7.88 -22.96 10.45
C GLY A 24 6.65 -23.25 9.59
N VAL A 25 5.86 -22.23 9.23
CA VAL A 25 4.70 -22.35 8.33
C VAL A 25 5.04 -22.10 6.86
N LEU A 26 6.31 -21.80 6.54
CA LEU A 26 6.73 -21.61 5.15
C LEU A 26 6.86 -22.97 4.43
N PRO A 27 6.40 -23.09 3.17
CA PRO A 27 5.72 -22.07 2.38
C PRO A 27 4.29 -21.78 2.89
N PHE A 28 3.95 -20.51 3.04
CA PHE A 28 2.61 -20.08 3.49
C PHE A 28 1.74 -19.76 2.28
N GLN A 29 0.73 -20.59 2.01
CA GLN A 29 -0.15 -20.44 0.85
C GLN A 29 -1.05 -19.20 0.98
N ILE A 30 -1.11 -18.38 -0.08
CA ILE A 30 -1.99 -17.19 -0.16
C ILE A 30 -3.22 -17.48 -1.00
N ILE A 31 -3.03 -17.91 -2.25
CA ILE A 31 -4.07 -18.39 -3.17
C ILE A 31 -3.47 -19.54 -3.98
N ASP A 32 -4.23 -20.19 -4.86
CA ASP A 32 -3.70 -21.28 -5.68
C ASP A 32 -2.40 -20.87 -6.39
N GLU A 33 -1.39 -21.76 -6.34
CA GLU A 33 -0.06 -21.59 -6.92
C GLU A 33 0.78 -20.38 -6.44
N VAL A 34 0.26 -19.55 -5.53
CA VAL A 34 0.97 -18.40 -4.94
C VAL A 34 1.17 -18.56 -3.43
N ALA A 35 2.43 -18.55 -2.99
CA ALA A 35 2.80 -18.68 -1.60
C ALA A 35 3.89 -17.67 -1.19
N ILE A 36 3.99 -17.41 0.11
CA ILE A 36 5.14 -16.77 0.72
C ILE A 36 6.17 -17.86 1.02
N GLU A 37 7.38 -17.74 0.49
CA GLU A 37 8.42 -18.76 0.58
C GLU A 37 9.74 -18.20 1.12
N ASP A 38 10.56 -19.06 1.73
CA ASP A 38 12.01 -18.84 1.82
C ASP A 38 12.64 -19.21 0.47
N VAL A 39 13.06 -18.20 -0.26
CA VAL A 39 13.67 -18.33 -1.60
C VAL A 39 15.19 -18.33 -1.54
N SER A 40 15.79 -18.27 -0.36
CA SER A 40 17.25 -18.32 -0.23
C SER A 40 17.88 -19.57 -0.84
N PRO A 41 17.27 -20.78 -0.80
CA PRO A 41 17.81 -21.95 -1.47
C PRO A 41 17.69 -21.90 -3.00
N MET A 42 16.84 -21.02 -3.56
CA MET A 42 16.68 -20.89 -5.01
C MET A 42 17.87 -20.18 -5.67
N PHE A 43 18.58 -19.35 -4.91
CA PHE A 43 19.65 -18.49 -5.41
C PHE A 43 21.02 -19.15 -5.20
N ASN A 44 21.79 -19.24 -6.28
CA ASN A 44 23.17 -19.69 -6.27
C ASN A 44 24.10 -18.67 -6.94
N ASP A 45 25.40 -18.93 -6.95
CA ASP A 45 26.39 -18.02 -7.55
C ASP A 45 26.15 -17.79 -9.06
N GLY A 46 25.50 -18.74 -9.73
CA GLY A 46 25.13 -18.67 -11.15
C GLY A 46 23.87 -17.86 -11.44
N THR A 47 22.96 -17.67 -10.47
CA THR A 47 21.64 -17.07 -10.71
C THR A 47 21.69 -15.68 -11.37
N PHE A 48 22.69 -14.87 -10.99
CA PHE A 48 22.88 -13.51 -11.53
C PHE A 48 24.17 -13.37 -12.35
N ALA A 49 24.79 -14.48 -12.74
CA ALA A 49 26.09 -14.45 -13.43
C ALA A 49 26.03 -13.67 -14.75
N TRP A 50 24.90 -13.73 -15.48
CA TRP A 50 24.72 -13.07 -16.77
C TRP A 50 24.61 -11.53 -16.70
N VAL A 51 24.30 -10.96 -15.54
CA VAL A 51 24.29 -9.49 -15.31
C VAL A 51 25.49 -9.00 -14.52
N THR A 52 26.31 -9.90 -14.01
CA THR A 52 27.44 -9.56 -13.16
C THR A 52 28.49 -8.82 -13.96
N ASN A 53 28.96 -7.66 -13.46
CA ASN A 53 29.98 -6.78 -14.04
C ASN A 53 29.62 -6.03 -15.34
N GLU A 54 28.56 -6.39 -16.05
CA GLU A 54 28.16 -5.72 -17.29
C GLU A 54 27.00 -4.72 -17.13
N TYR A 55 26.03 -5.02 -16.25
CA TYR A 55 24.78 -4.25 -16.18
C TYR A 55 24.35 -3.82 -14.78
N LEU A 56 24.91 -4.42 -13.72
CA LEU A 56 24.57 -4.11 -12.33
C LEU A 56 25.78 -3.70 -11.52
N SER A 57 25.56 -2.76 -10.58
CA SER A 57 26.60 -2.40 -9.62
C SER A 57 26.81 -3.52 -8.59
N THR A 58 27.97 -3.50 -7.93
CA THR A 58 28.27 -4.43 -6.83
C THR A 58 27.24 -4.34 -5.70
N ASN A 59 26.68 -3.16 -5.44
CA ASN A 59 25.65 -2.97 -4.42
C ASN A 59 24.32 -3.59 -4.83
N ASP A 60 23.90 -3.41 -6.09
CA ASP A 60 22.67 -4.02 -6.61
C ASP A 60 22.71 -5.55 -6.52
N LEU A 61 23.84 -6.15 -6.91
CA LEU A 61 24.04 -7.59 -6.80
C LEU A 61 24.02 -8.06 -5.35
N LYS A 62 24.58 -7.28 -4.42
CA LYS A 62 24.54 -7.59 -2.99
C LYS A 62 23.10 -7.58 -2.47
N ASP A 63 22.28 -6.60 -2.88
CA ASP A 63 20.90 -6.51 -2.46
C ASP A 63 20.03 -7.63 -3.06
N LEU A 64 20.22 -7.97 -4.33
CA LEU A 64 19.55 -9.13 -4.95
C LEU A 64 19.92 -10.45 -4.25
N ARG A 65 21.21 -10.66 -3.95
CA ARG A 65 21.68 -11.84 -3.21
C ARG A 65 21.24 -11.85 -1.75
N ALA A 66 20.80 -10.72 -1.21
CA ALA A 66 20.28 -10.62 0.16
C ALA A 66 18.79 -10.98 0.26
N VAL A 67 18.09 -11.19 -0.86
CA VAL A 67 16.69 -11.64 -0.84
C VAL A 67 16.62 -13.01 -0.16
N ARG A 68 15.72 -13.13 0.82
CA ARG A 68 15.47 -14.36 1.59
C ARG A 68 14.04 -14.82 1.45
N TYR A 69 13.08 -13.89 1.45
CA TYR A 69 11.67 -14.21 1.40
C TYR A 69 11.03 -13.52 0.20
N ALA A 70 10.04 -14.17 -0.40
CA ALA A 70 9.30 -13.60 -1.51
C ALA A 70 7.87 -14.14 -1.55
N LEU A 71 6.98 -13.38 -2.17
CA LEU A 71 5.73 -13.91 -2.73
C LEU A 71 6.09 -14.58 -4.06
N VAL A 72 5.83 -15.88 -4.20
CA VAL A 72 6.24 -16.71 -5.33
C VAL A 72 5.00 -17.28 -5.99
N HIS A 73 4.90 -17.09 -7.31
CA HIS A 73 3.95 -17.78 -8.17
C HIS A 73 4.70 -18.77 -9.06
N ARG A 74 4.34 -20.05 -8.99
CA ARG A 74 4.93 -21.13 -9.79
C ARG A 74 3.91 -21.60 -10.82
N TYR A 75 4.30 -21.63 -12.09
CA TYR A 75 3.38 -21.95 -13.18
C TYR A 75 4.05 -22.78 -14.26
N GLU A 76 3.24 -23.51 -15.00
CA GLU A 76 3.67 -24.25 -16.19
C GLU A 76 3.37 -23.45 -17.46
N THR A 77 4.18 -23.68 -18.49
CA THR A 77 3.95 -23.12 -19.82
C THR A 77 3.95 -24.27 -20.83
N ASP A 78 3.08 -24.17 -21.83
CA ASP A 78 2.98 -25.14 -22.93
C ASP A 78 4.06 -24.91 -24.01
N GLY A 79 4.95 -23.94 -23.82
CA GLY A 79 6.01 -23.54 -24.75
C GLY A 79 5.54 -22.75 -25.97
N VAL A 80 4.23 -22.71 -26.27
CA VAL A 80 3.67 -21.99 -27.42
C VAL A 80 3.25 -20.57 -27.03
N HIS A 81 2.78 -20.37 -25.79
CA HIS A 81 2.30 -19.07 -25.28
C HIS A 81 3.18 -18.53 -24.15
N ASP A 82 4.49 -18.75 -24.26
CA ASP A 82 5.44 -18.57 -23.15
C ASP A 82 5.48 -17.12 -22.62
N GLY A 83 5.23 -16.12 -23.48
CA GLY A 83 5.14 -14.71 -23.10
C GLY A 83 3.82 -14.33 -22.42
N GLU A 84 2.69 -14.93 -22.81
CA GLU A 84 1.38 -14.62 -22.23
C GLU A 84 1.27 -15.14 -20.79
N ALA A 85 1.72 -16.37 -20.55
CA ALA A 85 1.76 -16.95 -19.20
C ALA A 85 2.65 -16.14 -18.25
N ASP A 86 3.78 -15.65 -18.77
CA ASP A 86 4.70 -14.76 -18.07
C ASP A 86 4.03 -13.44 -17.66
N ASP A 87 3.27 -12.80 -18.56
CA ASP A 87 2.54 -11.56 -18.29
C ASP A 87 1.39 -11.76 -17.31
N VAL A 88 0.65 -12.87 -17.41
CA VAL A 88 -0.43 -13.24 -16.47
C VAL A 88 0.13 -13.44 -15.07
N SER A 89 1.22 -14.19 -14.95
CA SER A 89 1.92 -14.41 -13.68
C SER A 89 2.43 -13.11 -13.08
N GLU A 90 3.07 -12.26 -13.88
CA GLU A 90 3.56 -10.97 -13.44
C GLU A 90 2.44 -10.05 -12.95
N LYS A 91 1.33 -9.98 -13.68
CA LYS A 91 0.15 -9.21 -13.26
C LYS A 91 -0.44 -9.73 -11.95
N LEU A 92 -0.56 -11.06 -11.80
CA LEU A 92 -1.07 -11.69 -10.59
C LEU A 92 -0.21 -11.32 -9.38
N VAL A 93 1.10 -11.54 -9.48
CA VAL A 93 2.05 -11.24 -8.40
C VAL A 93 2.06 -9.74 -8.07
N LYS A 94 2.06 -8.85 -9.08
CA LYS A 94 2.00 -7.39 -8.85
C LYS A 94 0.72 -6.99 -8.10
N ASN A 95 -0.44 -7.55 -8.47
CA ASN A 95 -1.69 -7.27 -7.78
C ASN A 95 -1.65 -7.74 -6.31
N LEU A 96 -1.17 -8.95 -6.05
CA LEU A 96 -1.06 -9.46 -4.69
C LEU A 96 -0.07 -8.65 -3.84
N VAL A 97 1.01 -8.13 -4.44
CA VAL A 97 1.95 -7.25 -3.75
C VAL A 97 1.33 -5.88 -3.49
N ALA A 98 0.55 -5.33 -4.43
CA ALA A 98 -0.23 -4.11 -4.18
C ALA A 98 -1.20 -4.32 -3.00
N CYS A 99 -1.88 -5.46 -2.93
CA CYS A 99 -2.72 -5.86 -1.80
C CYS A 99 -1.90 -5.93 -0.50
N LEU A 100 -0.74 -6.58 -0.53
CA LEU A 100 0.17 -6.64 0.61
C LEU A 100 0.63 -5.25 1.06
N ARG A 101 0.87 -4.30 0.15
CA ARG A 101 1.19 -2.91 0.54
C ARG A 101 0.01 -2.16 1.15
N LEU A 102 -1.23 -2.57 0.88
CA LEU A 102 -2.38 -2.04 1.61
C LEU A 102 -2.37 -2.53 3.07
N ILE A 103 -2.07 -3.81 3.27
CA ILE A 103 -2.01 -4.44 4.60
C ILE A 103 -0.80 -3.91 5.37
N ARG A 104 0.39 -4.09 4.81
CA ARG A 104 1.69 -3.83 5.44
C ARG A 104 2.69 -3.29 4.41
N PRO A 105 2.75 -1.97 4.18
CA PRO A 105 3.77 -1.38 3.31
C PRO A 105 5.14 -1.55 3.94
N MET A 106 6.09 -2.02 3.14
CA MET A 106 7.46 -2.28 3.57
C MET A 106 8.42 -1.65 2.58
N ARG A 107 9.63 -1.31 3.05
CA ARG A 107 10.73 -0.91 2.15
C ARG A 107 11.07 -2.04 1.19
N GLN A 108 11.55 -1.74 -0.01
CA GLN A 108 11.94 -2.79 -0.96
C GLN A 108 13.27 -2.44 -1.62
N ARG A 109 14.16 -3.42 -1.74
CA ARG A 109 15.48 -3.26 -2.42
C ARG A 109 15.54 -3.94 -3.77
N ALA A 110 14.61 -4.86 -3.99
CA ALA A 110 14.43 -5.58 -5.22
C ALA A 110 12.93 -5.70 -5.46
N LEU A 111 12.54 -5.58 -6.72
CA LEU A 111 11.17 -5.76 -7.15
C LEU A 111 11.03 -7.15 -7.78
N LEU A 112 10.17 -7.26 -8.78
CA LEU A 112 9.85 -8.51 -9.43
C LEU A 112 11.05 -9.13 -10.14
N MET A 113 11.22 -10.44 -9.98
CA MET A 113 12.12 -11.27 -10.80
C MET A 113 11.33 -12.44 -11.38
N ARG A 114 11.76 -12.93 -12.53
CA ARG A 114 11.15 -14.07 -13.24
C ARG A 114 12.24 -14.94 -13.86
N GLY A 115 12.00 -16.25 -13.85
CA GLY A 115 12.97 -17.20 -14.39
C GLY A 115 12.43 -18.62 -14.49
N ASP A 116 13.26 -19.48 -15.05
CA ASP A 116 12.99 -20.91 -15.16
C ASP A 116 13.51 -21.63 -13.94
N MET A 117 12.72 -22.59 -13.45
CA MET A 117 13.11 -23.45 -12.34
C MET A 117 13.91 -24.64 -12.87
N ASN A 118 15.07 -24.88 -12.28
CA ASN A 118 15.88 -26.05 -12.54
C ASN A 118 15.37 -27.27 -11.75
N ALA A 119 15.78 -28.46 -12.16
CA ALA A 119 15.40 -29.72 -11.49
C ALA A 119 15.90 -29.82 -10.04
N ASP A 120 16.96 -29.07 -9.69
CA ASP A 120 17.52 -29.00 -8.33
C ASP A 120 16.80 -27.97 -7.44
N GLY A 121 15.76 -27.30 -7.94
CA GLY A 121 15.00 -26.28 -7.23
C GLY A 121 15.61 -24.88 -7.27
N THR A 122 16.75 -24.69 -7.95
CA THR A 122 17.33 -23.35 -8.17
C THR A 122 16.62 -22.62 -9.31
N ILE A 123 16.70 -21.29 -9.31
CA ILE A 123 16.12 -20.45 -10.37
C ILE A 123 17.19 -19.85 -11.26
N ASN A 124 16.96 -19.91 -12.57
CA ASN A 124 17.70 -19.14 -13.56
C ASN A 124 16.91 -17.87 -13.90
N VAL A 125 17.24 -16.76 -13.23
CA VAL A 125 16.55 -15.47 -13.43
C VAL A 125 16.85 -14.95 -14.82
N ARG A 126 15.83 -14.73 -15.64
CA ARG A 126 15.94 -14.19 -17.01
C ARG A 126 15.41 -12.76 -17.13
N HIS A 127 14.60 -12.34 -16.18
CA HIS A 127 14.01 -11.01 -16.14
C HIS A 127 13.94 -10.52 -14.71
N PHE A 128 14.20 -9.22 -14.52
CA PHE A 128 13.87 -8.53 -13.28
C PHE A 128 13.58 -7.08 -13.58
N VAL A 129 12.67 -6.49 -12.80
CA VAL A 129 12.48 -5.03 -12.79
C VAL A 129 13.66 -4.45 -12.01
N HIS A 130 14.45 -3.57 -12.66
CA HIS A 130 15.74 -3.05 -12.20
C HIS A 130 15.75 -2.77 -10.68
N PRO A 131 16.77 -3.22 -9.92
CA PRO A 131 16.90 -2.88 -8.51
C PRO A 131 16.81 -1.36 -8.31
N ILE A 132 15.96 -0.97 -7.36
CA ILE A 132 15.81 0.42 -6.94
C ILE A 132 16.70 0.59 -5.71
N ASN A 133 17.50 1.67 -5.66
CA ASN A 133 18.44 1.95 -4.57
C ASN A 133 17.82 1.77 -3.17
N LEU A 134 16.53 2.05 -3.02
CA LEU A 134 15.61 1.59 -1.96
C LEU A 134 14.24 2.22 -2.25
N LEU A 135 13.18 1.43 -2.42
CA LEU A 135 11.80 1.93 -2.40
C LEU A 135 11.48 2.36 -0.98
N GLU A 136 11.30 3.67 -0.78
CA GLU A 136 11.14 4.28 0.53
C GLU A 136 9.68 4.41 0.92
N VAL A 137 9.41 4.16 2.19
CA VAL A 137 8.08 4.29 2.79
C VAL A 137 8.10 5.45 3.81
N PRO A 138 6.93 6.01 4.18
CA PRO A 138 6.79 6.91 5.31
C PRO A 138 7.51 6.41 6.58
N GLU A 139 7.95 7.32 7.44
CA GLU A 139 8.92 7.02 8.51
C GLU A 139 8.46 5.88 9.42
N VAL A 140 7.23 5.92 9.93
CA VAL A 140 6.67 4.86 10.80
C VAL A 140 6.68 3.48 10.12
N GLN A 141 6.55 3.46 8.80
CA GLN A 141 6.46 2.23 8.01
C GLN A 141 7.85 1.64 7.70
N LYS A 142 8.96 2.38 7.91
CA LYS A 142 10.31 1.91 7.57
C LYS A 142 10.73 0.67 8.35
N LEU A 143 10.19 0.51 9.56
CA LEU A 143 10.44 -0.68 10.35
C LEU A 143 9.49 -1.82 10.04
N PHE A 144 8.43 -1.61 9.26
CA PHE A 144 7.45 -2.67 9.02
C PHE A 144 8.11 -3.91 8.44
N MET A 145 7.80 -5.03 9.10
CA MET A 145 8.12 -6.38 8.68
C MET A 145 6.80 -7.14 8.59
N LEU A 146 6.77 -8.19 7.78
CA LEU A 146 5.59 -9.02 7.63
C LEU A 146 5.37 -9.88 8.88
N ARG A 147 4.17 -9.82 9.47
CA ARG A 147 3.76 -10.62 10.63
C ARG A 147 2.82 -11.76 10.21
N ASP A 148 2.57 -12.72 11.10
CA ASP A 148 1.61 -13.80 10.83
C ASP A 148 0.21 -13.25 10.50
N CYS A 149 -0.27 -12.26 11.26
CA CYS A 149 -1.58 -11.64 11.00
C CYS A 149 -1.66 -10.89 9.67
N ASP A 150 -0.55 -10.36 9.17
CA ASP A 150 -0.51 -9.67 7.88
C ASP A 150 -0.60 -10.67 6.72
N ALA A 151 0.07 -11.83 6.83
CA ALA A 151 -0.01 -12.90 5.84
C ALA A 151 -1.38 -13.59 5.85
N GLU A 152 -1.96 -13.79 7.03
CA GLU A 152 -3.33 -14.27 7.19
C GLU A 152 -4.34 -13.32 6.55
N MET A 153 -4.23 -12.01 6.82
CA MET A 153 -5.07 -11.01 6.17
C MET A 153 -4.87 -11.03 4.66
N LEU A 154 -3.63 -11.18 4.16
CA LEU A 154 -3.37 -11.26 2.72
C LEU A 154 -4.11 -12.45 2.11
N ARG A 155 -4.03 -13.64 2.72
CA ARG A 155 -4.78 -14.83 2.28
C ARG A 155 -6.28 -14.58 2.25
N GLU A 156 -6.82 -13.94 3.30
CA GLU A 156 -8.26 -13.66 3.43
C GLU A 156 -8.76 -12.67 2.37
N VAL A 157 -8.06 -11.54 2.17
CA VAL A 157 -8.54 -10.46 1.31
C VAL A 157 -8.13 -10.62 -0.17
N SER A 158 -7.17 -11.49 -0.49
CA SER A 158 -6.64 -11.66 -1.85
C SER A 158 -7.70 -12.01 -2.90
N PRO A 159 -8.62 -12.97 -2.68
CA PRO A 159 -9.61 -13.33 -3.71
C PRO A 159 -10.48 -12.15 -4.12
N GLU A 160 -10.98 -11.41 -3.14
CA GLU A 160 -11.86 -10.26 -3.34
C GLU A 160 -11.10 -9.06 -3.91
N PHE A 161 -9.87 -8.83 -3.46
CA PHE A 161 -8.98 -7.83 -4.05
C PHE A 161 -8.72 -8.11 -5.54
N LEU A 162 -8.40 -9.35 -5.90
CA LEU A 162 -8.19 -9.76 -7.29
C LEU A 162 -9.46 -9.62 -8.14
N ARG A 163 -10.63 -9.91 -7.55
CA ARG A 163 -11.93 -9.62 -8.18
C ARG A 163 -12.08 -8.12 -8.47
N GLY A 164 -11.74 -7.27 -7.51
CA GLY A 164 -11.73 -5.81 -7.65
C GLY A 164 -10.80 -5.32 -8.78
N MET A 165 -9.59 -5.86 -8.85
CA MET A 165 -8.59 -5.46 -9.85
C MET A 165 -8.91 -5.95 -11.27
N ASN A 166 -9.51 -7.14 -11.41
CA ASN A 166 -9.82 -7.74 -12.71
C ASN A 166 -11.24 -7.46 -13.23
N GLY A 167 -12.19 -7.16 -12.35
CA GLY A 167 -13.58 -6.87 -12.68
C GLY A 167 -13.85 -5.39 -12.95
N GLU A 168 -15.10 -5.02 -13.22
CA GLU A 168 -15.52 -3.65 -13.59
C GLU A 168 -15.64 -2.70 -12.39
N PHE A 169 -14.67 -2.72 -11.47
CA PHE A 169 -14.66 -1.91 -10.25
C PHE A 169 -13.72 -0.70 -10.38
N TRP A 170 -14.06 0.22 -11.28
CA TRP A 170 -13.17 1.30 -11.70
C TRP A 170 -12.74 2.25 -10.57
N LYS A 171 -13.65 2.68 -9.68
CA LYS A 171 -13.27 3.57 -8.57
C LYS A 171 -12.29 2.90 -7.61
N PHE A 172 -12.58 1.65 -7.24
CA PHE A 172 -11.70 0.83 -6.42
C PHE A 172 -10.32 0.65 -7.09
N ARG A 173 -10.30 0.22 -8.35
CA ARG A 173 -9.07 -0.03 -9.11
C ARG A 173 -8.21 1.22 -9.25
N MET A 174 -8.81 2.36 -9.61
CA MET A 174 -8.10 3.63 -9.73
C MET A 174 -7.49 4.07 -8.39
N ALA A 175 -8.19 3.86 -7.28
CA ALA A 175 -7.65 4.18 -5.97
C ALA A 175 -6.45 3.30 -5.60
N VAL A 176 -6.49 2.00 -5.93
CA VAL A 176 -5.34 1.09 -5.78
C VAL A 176 -4.18 1.55 -6.66
N GLU A 177 -4.43 1.84 -7.95
CA GLU A 177 -3.40 2.27 -8.90
C GLU A 177 -2.71 3.57 -8.47
N PHE A 178 -3.47 4.56 -8.00
CA PHE A 178 -2.90 5.80 -7.48
C PHE A 178 -2.12 5.60 -6.17
N HIS A 179 -2.61 4.74 -5.27
CA HIS A 179 -1.87 4.39 -4.06
C HIS A 179 -0.51 3.76 -4.41
N GLU A 180 -0.54 2.77 -5.29
CA GLU A 180 0.61 2.01 -5.75
C GLU A 180 1.60 2.91 -6.50
N ALA A 181 1.13 3.75 -7.42
CA ALA A 181 1.97 4.70 -8.15
C ALA A 181 2.69 5.67 -7.21
N GLY A 182 2.04 6.08 -6.11
CA GLY A 182 2.64 6.95 -5.10
C GLY A 182 3.83 6.32 -4.36
N HIS A 183 3.82 4.99 -4.14
CA HIS A 183 4.97 4.29 -3.55
C HIS A 183 6.21 4.46 -4.41
N PHE A 184 6.09 4.35 -5.73
CA PHE A 184 7.20 4.51 -6.68
C PHE A 184 7.67 5.96 -6.92
N GLN A 185 7.14 6.94 -6.18
CA GLN A 185 7.60 8.34 -6.23
C GLN A 185 8.62 8.67 -5.12
N ASP A 186 9.72 7.92 -5.04
CA ASP A 186 10.71 8.02 -3.95
C ASP A 186 11.38 9.40 -3.83
N LEU A 187 11.71 10.02 -4.97
CA LEU A 187 12.46 11.28 -5.00
C LEU A 187 11.56 12.51 -4.90
N TYR A 188 10.25 12.36 -5.13
CA TYR A 188 9.35 13.50 -5.25
C TYR A 188 8.09 13.31 -4.39
N TRP A 189 8.26 13.60 -3.09
CA TRP A 189 7.22 13.43 -2.08
C TRP A 189 5.91 14.16 -2.41
N LYS A 190 5.96 15.29 -3.14
CA LYS A 190 4.76 16.03 -3.57
C LYS A 190 3.91 15.22 -4.55
N ALA A 191 4.53 14.52 -5.50
CA ALA A 191 3.79 13.63 -6.41
C ALA A 191 3.22 12.44 -5.66
N ARG A 192 4.00 11.81 -4.77
CA ARG A 192 3.50 10.76 -3.86
C ARG A 192 2.24 11.24 -3.13
N TYR A 193 2.33 12.41 -2.51
CA TYR A 193 1.25 13.00 -1.74
C TYR A 193 0.01 13.28 -2.61
N LEU A 194 0.18 13.86 -3.79
CA LEU A 194 -0.93 14.11 -4.71
C LEU A 194 -1.57 12.82 -5.24
N LEU A 195 -0.78 11.81 -5.58
CA LEU A 195 -1.29 10.50 -6.01
C LEU A 195 -2.13 9.86 -4.91
N TRP A 196 -1.66 9.86 -3.66
CA TRP A 196 -2.43 9.35 -2.53
C TRP A 196 -3.68 10.18 -2.25
N CYS A 197 -3.66 11.50 -2.44
CA CYS A 197 -4.88 12.31 -2.41
C CYS A 197 -5.83 11.96 -3.56
N SER A 198 -5.32 11.69 -4.77
CA SER A 198 -6.14 11.25 -5.90
C SER A 198 -6.80 9.89 -5.63
N ALA A 199 -6.13 8.99 -4.90
CA ALA A 199 -6.76 7.76 -4.44
C ALA A 199 -7.95 8.03 -3.50
N LEU A 200 -7.83 9.01 -2.60
CA LEU A 200 -8.96 9.45 -1.76
C LEU A 200 -10.10 10.02 -2.61
N GLU A 201 -9.80 10.86 -3.61
CA GLU A 201 -10.82 11.37 -4.53
C GLU A 201 -11.50 10.24 -5.31
N SER A 202 -10.73 9.25 -5.77
CA SER A 202 -11.27 8.07 -6.45
C SER A 202 -12.26 7.29 -5.59
N ILE A 203 -12.07 7.25 -4.27
CA ILE A 203 -12.98 6.56 -3.34
C ILE A 203 -14.17 7.47 -2.98
N TYR A 204 -13.89 8.69 -2.54
CA TYR A 204 -14.84 9.50 -1.78
C TYR A 204 -15.53 10.60 -2.56
N THR A 205 -15.09 10.91 -3.78
CA THR A 205 -15.70 11.97 -4.60
C THR A 205 -16.03 11.51 -6.00
N SER A 206 -16.76 12.34 -6.74
CA SER A 206 -17.02 12.17 -8.17
C SER A 206 -17.03 13.54 -8.86
N ASN A 207 -17.38 13.58 -10.15
CA ASN A 207 -17.51 14.84 -10.88
C ASN A 207 -18.87 15.54 -10.71
N ASP A 208 -19.84 14.88 -10.07
CA ASP A 208 -21.14 15.47 -9.78
C ASP A 208 -21.03 16.61 -8.76
N SER A 209 -21.87 17.65 -8.91
CA SER A 209 -21.77 18.84 -8.05
C SER A 209 -22.07 18.58 -6.57
N GLU A 210 -22.90 17.58 -6.26
CA GLU A 210 -23.25 17.20 -4.89
C GLU A 210 -22.25 16.20 -4.27
N HIS A 211 -21.38 15.59 -5.08
CA HIS A 211 -20.47 14.53 -4.65
C HIS A 211 -18.98 14.89 -4.82
N ARG A 212 -18.67 16.16 -5.10
CA ARG A 212 -17.29 16.63 -5.33
C ARG A 212 -16.74 17.55 -4.25
N GLY A 213 -15.41 17.60 -4.17
CA GLY A 213 -14.66 18.58 -3.39
C GLY A 213 -14.36 18.16 -1.96
N SER A 214 -13.40 18.87 -1.34
CA SER A 214 -12.86 18.49 -0.03
C SER A 214 -13.89 18.43 1.10
N PRO A 215 -14.92 19.30 1.20
CA PRO A 215 -15.92 19.15 2.27
C PRO A 215 -16.63 17.78 2.23
N VAL A 216 -16.95 17.30 1.03
CA VAL A 216 -17.59 15.99 0.83
C VAL A 216 -16.63 14.87 1.22
N ALA A 217 -15.40 14.91 0.69
CA ALA A 217 -14.42 13.86 0.94
C ALA A 217 -14.09 13.71 2.43
N LYS A 218 -13.85 14.83 3.12
CA LYS A 218 -13.50 14.84 4.55
C LYS A 218 -14.58 14.21 5.42
N GLU A 219 -15.84 14.56 5.19
CA GLU A 219 -16.96 14.04 5.98
C GLU A 219 -17.24 12.57 5.66
N ARG A 220 -17.06 12.14 4.41
CA ARG A 220 -17.16 10.72 4.04
C ARG A 220 -16.04 9.89 4.64
N ILE A 221 -14.80 10.38 4.65
CA ILE A 221 -13.66 9.70 5.29
C ILE A 221 -13.92 9.51 6.79
N LYS A 222 -14.35 10.58 7.46
CA LYS A 222 -14.73 10.57 8.87
C LYS A 222 -15.83 9.55 9.17
N TRP A 223 -16.91 9.56 8.39
CA TRP A 223 -17.99 8.58 8.54
C TRP A 223 -17.54 7.15 8.23
N PHE A 224 -16.76 6.97 7.16
CA PHE A 224 -16.36 5.65 6.65
C PHE A 224 -15.22 5.01 7.43
N LEU A 225 -14.39 5.76 8.16
CA LEU A 225 -13.31 5.17 8.96
C LEU A 225 -13.45 5.47 10.45
N GLY A 226 -14.27 6.43 10.84
CA GLY A 226 -14.40 6.94 12.20
C GLY A 226 -13.45 8.10 12.48
N ASP A 227 -13.99 9.21 12.98
CA ASP A 227 -13.25 10.43 13.34
C ASP A 227 -12.09 10.18 14.30
N ASN A 228 -12.31 9.31 15.29
CA ASN A 228 -11.37 9.01 16.37
C ASN A 228 -10.42 7.86 16.04
N THR A 229 -10.51 7.31 14.83
CA THR A 229 -9.62 6.24 14.39
C THR A 229 -8.19 6.77 14.35
N SER A 230 -7.30 6.09 15.08
CA SER A 230 -5.89 6.45 15.08
C SER A 230 -5.25 6.06 13.75
N ILE A 231 -4.37 6.92 13.23
CA ILE A 231 -3.61 6.65 12.01
C ILE A 231 -2.46 5.65 12.21
N TYR A 232 -2.28 5.17 13.43
CA TYR A 232 -1.27 4.17 13.80
C TYR A 232 -1.97 3.00 14.48
N GLU A 233 -1.82 1.80 13.92
CA GLU A 233 -2.38 0.59 14.52
C GLU A 233 -1.48 0.03 15.61
N THR A 234 -2.03 -0.88 16.40
CA THR A 234 -1.24 -1.65 17.37
C THR A 234 -0.12 -2.41 16.64
N GLY A 235 1.12 -2.16 17.07
CA GLY A 235 2.32 -2.76 16.47
C GLY A 235 2.87 -2.04 15.24
N ASP A 236 2.31 -0.89 14.84
CA ASP A 236 2.94 -0.03 13.83
C ASP A 236 4.15 0.71 14.40
N ILE A 237 3.99 1.24 15.61
CA ILE A 237 5.05 1.93 16.34
C ILE A 237 5.62 0.93 17.36
N PRO A 238 6.89 0.53 17.24
CA PRO A 238 7.55 -0.27 18.26
C PRO A 238 7.40 0.29 19.68
N SER A 239 7.22 -0.59 20.66
CA SER A 239 6.94 -0.26 22.06
C SER A 239 8.02 0.62 22.73
N PHE A 240 9.25 0.61 22.22
CA PHE A 240 10.33 1.47 22.69
C PHE A 240 10.24 2.92 22.20
N MET A 241 9.35 3.23 21.24
CA MET A 241 9.07 4.59 20.77
C MET A 241 7.79 5.11 21.41
N GLN A 242 7.79 6.40 21.77
CA GLN A 242 6.62 7.03 22.38
C GLN A 242 5.49 7.16 21.35
N GLN A 243 4.43 6.36 21.50
CA GLN A 243 3.24 6.47 20.66
C GLN A 243 2.41 7.69 21.04
N LYS A 244 2.17 8.59 20.07
CA LYS A 244 1.18 9.65 20.20
C LYS A 244 -0.06 9.24 19.43
N ILE A 245 -1.22 9.35 20.07
CA ILE A 245 -2.49 9.10 19.40
C ILE A 245 -2.78 10.30 18.51
N ILE A 246 -2.67 10.08 17.20
CA ILE A 246 -3.08 11.02 16.16
C ILE A 246 -4.27 10.39 15.45
N THR A 247 -5.37 11.12 15.31
CA THR A 247 -6.63 10.63 14.75
C THR A 247 -6.93 11.24 13.38
N ILE A 248 -7.83 10.61 12.63
CA ILE A 248 -8.32 11.14 11.34
C ILE A 248 -8.85 12.57 11.49
N SER A 249 -9.70 12.82 12.50
CA SER A 249 -10.30 14.14 12.74
C SER A 249 -9.27 15.25 12.95
N GLN A 250 -8.10 14.93 13.53
CA GLN A 250 -7.04 15.89 13.80
C GLN A 250 -6.22 16.27 12.56
N ILE A 251 -6.15 15.41 11.55
CA ILE A 251 -5.27 15.62 10.40
C ILE A 251 -6.01 15.92 9.09
N ILE A 252 -7.28 15.53 8.96
CA ILE A 252 -7.93 15.47 7.65
C ILE A 252 -8.10 16.86 6.98
N ASP A 253 -8.31 17.91 7.77
CA ASP A 253 -8.36 19.27 7.26
C ASP A 253 -7.01 19.72 6.69
N ASP A 254 -5.93 19.41 7.40
CA ASP A 254 -4.57 19.71 6.98
C ASP A 254 -4.16 18.87 5.76
N VAL A 255 -4.63 17.62 5.66
CA VAL A 255 -4.38 16.78 4.48
C VAL A 255 -4.84 17.49 3.21
N TYR A 256 -6.07 17.99 3.22
CA TYR A 256 -6.67 18.69 2.09
C TYR A 256 -6.11 20.10 1.86
N ARG A 257 -5.70 20.79 2.93
CA ARG A 257 -5.05 22.10 2.82
C ARG A 257 -3.70 21.98 2.12
N VAL A 258 -2.85 21.03 2.54
CA VAL A 258 -1.56 20.76 1.89
C VAL A 258 -1.75 20.29 0.45
N ARG A 259 -2.73 19.42 0.19
CA ARG A 259 -3.10 19.01 -1.18
C ARG A 259 -3.37 20.21 -2.06
N ASN A 260 -4.15 21.18 -1.58
CA ASN A 260 -4.49 22.37 -2.36
C ASN A 260 -3.27 23.25 -2.63
N PHE A 261 -2.40 23.48 -1.63
CA PHE A 261 -1.16 24.21 -1.87
C PHE A 261 -0.32 23.56 -2.97
N ILE A 262 -0.14 22.24 -2.92
CA ILE A 262 0.65 21.52 -3.93
C ILE A 262 -0.03 21.58 -5.30
N ALA A 263 -1.34 21.30 -5.37
CA ALA A 263 -2.09 21.24 -6.63
C ALA A 263 -2.18 22.59 -7.35
N HIS A 264 -2.15 23.70 -6.61
CA HIS A 264 -2.18 25.05 -7.17
C HIS A 264 -0.78 25.67 -7.36
N GLY A 265 0.29 24.99 -6.97
CA GLY A 265 1.66 25.49 -7.08
C GLY A 265 2.01 26.55 -6.03
N ASP A 266 1.22 26.64 -4.97
CA ASP A 266 1.42 27.59 -3.87
C ASP A 266 2.48 27.10 -2.89
N ARG A 267 3.05 28.05 -2.14
CA ARG A 267 3.97 27.75 -1.04
C ARG A 267 3.20 27.18 0.14
N ILE A 268 3.64 26.01 0.62
CA ILE A 268 3.16 25.44 1.88
C ILE A 268 3.71 26.28 3.05
N PRO A 269 2.87 26.70 4.02
CA PRO A 269 3.31 27.43 5.20
C PRO A 269 4.43 26.73 5.98
N ASP A 270 5.38 27.51 6.51
CA ASP A 270 6.58 26.98 7.17
C ASP A 270 6.28 26.15 8.42
N GLU A 271 5.13 26.39 9.07
CA GLU A 271 4.67 25.63 10.24
C GLU A 271 4.55 24.13 9.98
N TYR A 272 4.25 23.71 8.73
CA TYR A 272 4.16 22.30 8.36
C TYR A 272 5.51 21.59 8.39
N PHE A 273 6.61 22.35 8.27
CA PHE A 273 7.99 21.83 8.27
C PHE A 273 8.67 21.98 9.64
N GLN A 274 8.29 23.00 10.42
CA GLN A 274 8.95 23.35 11.67
C GLN A 274 8.33 22.67 12.90
N ARG A 275 6.99 22.48 12.91
CA ARG A 275 6.30 21.92 14.07
C ARG A 275 6.46 20.39 14.09
N THR A 276 7.18 19.89 15.09
CA THR A 276 7.29 18.44 15.36
C THR A 276 6.04 17.94 16.08
N LEU A 277 5.39 16.89 15.56
CA LEU A 277 4.20 16.29 16.15
C LEU A 277 4.47 14.98 16.87
N HIS A 278 5.45 14.21 16.39
CA HIS A 278 5.74 12.85 16.82
C HIS A 278 7.24 12.56 16.70
N SER A 279 7.74 11.49 17.33
CA SER A 279 9.13 11.04 17.18
C SER A 279 9.19 9.90 16.18
N GLY A 280 10.11 9.97 15.22
CA GLY A 280 10.42 8.91 14.27
C GLY A 280 11.82 8.32 14.50
N LEU A 281 12.24 7.44 13.60
CA LEU A 281 13.53 6.74 13.69
C LEU A 281 14.72 7.69 13.57
N ASN A 282 14.59 8.68 12.70
CA ASN A 282 15.64 9.67 12.43
C ASN A 282 15.43 11.00 13.17
N GLY A 283 14.64 11.00 14.26
CA GLY A 283 14.33 12.19 15.05
C GLY A 283 12.88 12.64 14.95
N GLY A 284 12.60 13.90 15.29
CA GLY A 284 11.25 14.45 15.29
C GLY A 284 10.62 14.49 13.89
N LEU A 285 9.37 14.01 13.78
CA LEU A 285 8.54 14.10 12.60
C LEU A 285 7.74 15.39 12.60
N ASN A 286 7.91 16.19 11.54
CA ASN A 286 7.11 17.39 11.36
C ASN A 286 5.68 17.07 10.89
N VAL A 287 4.80 18.09 10.91
CA VAL A 287 3.40 17.94 10.50
C VAL A 287 3.31 17.30 9.12
N LEU A 288 4.10 17.77 8.14
CA LEU A 288 4.02 17.27 6.78
C LEU A 288 4.30 15.76 6.67
N GLN A 289 5.30 15.25 7.40
CA GLN A 289 5.61 13.83 7.44
C GLN A 289 4.46 13.02 8.05
N VAL A 290 3.83 13.53 9.11
CA VAL A 290 2.64 12.91 9.71
C VAL A 290 1.45 12.93 8.75
N LEU A 291 1.24 14.00 7.97
CA LEU A 291 0.18 14.05 6.96
C LEU A 291 0.43 13.04 5.83
N LEU A 292 1.68 12.82 5.44
CA LEU A 292 2.06 11.80 4.46
C LEU A 292 1.76 10.38 4.97
N GLU A 293 2.04 10.10 6.25
CA GLU A 293 1.64 8.86 6.92
C GLU A 293 0.11 8.72 6.97
N GLY A 294 -0.57 9.79 7.35
CA GLY A 294 -2.02 9.86 7.49
C GLY A 294 -2.76 9.61 6.18
N VAL A 295 -2.35 10.24 5.07
CA VAL A 295 -3.00 10.00 3.76
C VAL A 295 -2.77 8.56 3.28
N SER A 296 -1.57 8.00 3.49
CA SER A 296 -1.30 6.57 3.20
C SER A 296 -2.22 5.67 4.02
N PHE A 297 -2.30 5.90 5.33
CA PHE A 297 -3.17 5.14 6.23
C PHE A 297 -4.64 5.20 5.80
N ILE A 298 -5.18 6.39 5.54
CA ILE A 298 -6.60 6.57 5.17
C ILE A 298 -6.89 5.79 3.88
N VAL A 299 -6.05 5.90 2.84
CA VAL A 299 -6.24 5.16 1.59
C VAL A 299 -6.22 3.65 1.85
N ARG A 300 -5.20 3.16 2.55
CA ARG A 300 -5.04 1.73 2.87
C ARG A 300 -6.24 1.18 3.62
N LYS A 301 -6.67 1.85 4.68
CA LYS A 301 -7.82 1.41 5.49
C LYS A 301 -9.14 1.50 4.75
N SER A 302 -9.31 2.51 3.91
CA SER A 302 -10.51 2.62 3.07
C SER A 302 -10.60 1.42 2.12
N LEU A 303 -9.52 1.10 1.41
CA LEU A 303 -9.49 -0.01 0.46
C LEU A 303 -9.66 -1.37 1.14
N LEU A 304 -8.98 -1.60 2.28
CA LEU A 304 -9.15 -2.83 3.06
C LEU A 304 -10.59 -2.98 3.56
N ARG A 305 -11.18 -1.91 4.09
CA ARG A 305 -12.58 -1.92 4.53
C ARG A 305 -13.53 -2.23 3.37
N ILE A 306 -13.31 -1.66 2.19
CA ILE A 306 -14.13 -1.97 0.99
C ILE A 306 -14.11 -3.47 0.67
N ILE A 307 -12.96 -4.12 0.85
CA ILE A 307 -12.81 -5.55 0.57
C ILE A 307 -13.45 -6.40 1.68
N GLN A 308 -13.12 -6.09 2.94
CA GLN A 308 -13.57 -6.85 4.11
C GLN A 308 -15.08 -6.74 4.36
N ASP A 309 -15.67 -5.58 4.05
CA ASP A 309 -17.11 -5.35 4.18
C ASP A 309 -17.87 -5.69 2.88
N GLU A 310 -17.23 -6.34 1.90
CA GLU A 310 -17.81 -6.75 0.60
C GLU A 310 -18.44 -5.59 -0.21
N LEU A 311 -17.89 -4.38 -0.11
CA LEU A 311 -18.46 -3.16 -0.68
C LEU A 311 -18.06 -2.88 -2.13
N LEU A 312 -17.37 -3.80 -2.82
CA LEU A 312 -16.87 -3.55 -4.18
C LEU A 312 -17.94 -3.02 -5.14
N ASN A 313 -19.17 -3.53 -5.07
CA ASN A 313 -20.27 -3.07 -5.92
C ASN A 313 -20.64 -1.59 -5.68
N HIS A 314 -20.56 -1.11 -4.44
CA HIS A 314 -20.76 0.30 -4.11
C HIS A 314 -19.61 1.19 -4.62
N PHE A 315 -18.44 0.62 -4.88
CA PHE A 315 -17.28 1.33 -5.42
C PHE A 315 -16.95 0.87 -6.85
N ALA A 316 -17.96 0.39 -7.59
CA ALA A 316 -17.77 -0.05 -8.96
C ALA A 316 -17.56 1.14 -9.92
N ASN A 317 -18.40 2.15 -9.81
CA ASN A 317 -18.42 3.34 -10.67
C ASN A 317 -18.90 4.58 -9.88
N PRO A 318 -18.81 5.79 -10.45
CA PRO A 318 -19.29 7.02 -9.80
C PRO A 318 -20.71 6.89 -9.26
N GLU A 319 -21.65 6.41 -10.06
CA GLU A 319 -23.07 6.37 -9.74
C GLU A 319 -23.35 5.49 -8.51
N ALA A 320 -22.75 4.29 -8.44
CA ALA A 320 -22.92 3.39 -7.30
C ALA A 320 -22.37 3.99 -6.00
N ALA A 321 -21.23 4.67 -6.06
CA ALA A 321 -20.62 5.30 -4.89
C ALA A 321 -21.40 6.55 -4.46
N GLU A 322 -21.95 7.28 -5.42
CA GLU A 322 -22.83 8.42 -5.16
C GLU A 322 -24.06 7.98 -4.38
N ILE A 323 -24.76 6.92 -4.81
CA ILE A 323 -25.90 6.33 -4.10
C ILE A 323 -25.49 5.91 -2.69
N TYR A 324 -24.41 5.13 -2.55
CA TYR A 324 -23.93 4.64 -1.26
C TYR A 324 -23.73 5.76 -0.22
N PHE A 325 -23.14 6.88 -0.63
CA PHE A 325 -22.94 8.02 0.27
C PHE A 325 -24.17 8.92 0.40
N ALA A 326 -25.04 9.01 -0.61
CA ALA A 326 -26.28 9.76 -0.52
C ALA A 326 -27.25 9.13 0.48
N ASP A 327 -27.32 7.80 0.54
CA ASP A 327 -28.13 7.05 1.50
C ASP A 327 -27.71 7.31 2.97
N ALA A 328 -26.46 7.76 3.17
CA ALA A 328 -25.92 8.17 4.45
C ALA A 328 -26.02 9.70 4.72
N ASP A 329 -26.77 10.45 3.90
CA ASP A 329 -26.87 11.91 3.94
C ASP A 329 -25.53 12.67 3.74
N LEU A 330 -24.58 12.06 3.03
CA LEU A 330 -23.24 12.62 2.80
C LEU A 330 -23.11 13.30 1.42
N THR A 331 -24.12 14.08 1.04
CA THR A 331 -24.07 14.99 -0.12
C THR A 331 -23.63 16.40 0.30
N LEU A 332 -23.10 17.18 -0.63
CA LEU A 332 -22.57 18.52 -0.34
C LEU A 332 -23.64 19.44 0.27
N SER A 333 -24.86 19.45 -0.27
CA SER A 333 -25.96 20.26 0.26
C SER A 333 -26.33 19.87 1.70
N ARG A 334 -26.42 18.57 2.00
CA ARG A 334 -26.71 18.04 3.35
C ARG A 334 -25.60 18.37 4.34
N ILE A 335 -24.35 18.15 3.94
CA ILE A 335 -23.18 18.50 4.75
C ILE A 335 -23.17 20.00 5.06
N ARG A 336 -23.42 20.85 4.07
CA ARG A 336 -23.48 22.31 4.27
C ARG A 336 -24.63 22.73 5.17
N ALA A 337 -25.78 22.07 5.07
CA ALA A 337 -26.91 22.35 5.95
C ALA A 337 -26.56 22.02 7.41
N ARG A 338 -25.93 20.87 7.67
CA ARG A 338 -25.45 20.46 9.00
C ARG A 338 -24.44 21.44 9.58
N LEU A 339 -23.43 21.84 8.80
CA LEU A 339 -22.38 22.76 9.25
C LEU A 339 -22.87 24.20 9.50
N ARG A 340 -24.05 24.57 8.97
CA ARG A 340 -24.66 25.89 9.19
C ARG A 340 -25.61 25.94 10.37
N GLN A 341 -26.04 24.79 10.89
CA GLN A 341 -26.81 24.75 12.13
C GLN A 341 -25.82 25.01 13.27
N PRO A 342 -25.94 26.13 14.02
CA PRO A 342 -25.20 26.26 15.27
C PRO A 342 -25.55 25.08 16.16
N GLU A 343 -24.58 24.52 16.89
CA GLU A 343 -24.83 23.57 17.98
C GLU A 343 -25.78 24.24 18.97
N VAL A 344 -27.07 24.02 18.80
CA VAL A 344 -28.10 24.36 19.76
C VAL A 344 -28.33 23.07 20.54
N ASP A 345 -27.89 23.11 21.80
CA ASP A 345 -28.17 22.18 22.89
C ASP A 345 -27.33 20.88 22.96
N ALA A 346 -26.22 20.99 23.69
CA ALA A 346 -25.74 19.93 24.57
C ALA A 346 -25.66 20.50 26.00
N GLU A 347 -26.81 20.54 26.67
CA GLU A 347 -26.92 20.62 28.14
C GLU A 347 -26.90 19.21 28.75
#